data_AF-A0A151U0A8-F1
#
_entry.id   AF-A0A151U0A8-F1
#
_cell.length_a   1.000
_cell.length_b   1.000
_cell.length_c   1.000
_cell.angle_alpha   90.00
_cell.angle_beta   90.00
_cell.angle_gamma   90.00
#
_symmetry.space_group_name_H-M   'P 1'
#
loop_
_entity.id
_entity.type
_entity.pdbx_description
1 polymer ?
#
loop_
_entity_poly.entity_id
_entity_poly.type
_entity_poly.pdbx_seq_one_letter_code
_entity_poly.pdbx_strand_id
1 'polypeptide(L)'
;FLAPFRGVRYHLQDFAGQGNDPENKKELFNLRYVSLRNVIEKIFGIFKSRFTIFKSAPPFLFKAQVELVLVCATLHNFLCKECRSDEFLIETVDEPSSSTLPVNEDHTFKPIIQTYEQERKDANA
;
A
#
# COMPACT_ATOMS: atom_id res chain seq x y z
N PHE A 1 -12.72 -3.02 12.38
CA PHE A 1 -12.82 -2.58 10.96
C PHE A 1 -13.89 -1.49 10.88
N LEU A 2 -13.54 -0.30 10.40
CA LEU A 2 -14.46 0.82 10.19
C LEU A 2 -14.67 0.95 8.67
N ALA A 3 -15.90 0.76 8.20
CA ALA A 3 -16.21 0.83 6.78
C ALA A 3 -16.74 2.24 6.40
N PRO A 4 -16.44 2.74 5.19
CA PRO A 4 -17.06 3.95 4.66
C PRO A 4 -18.58 3.81 4.57
N PHE A 5 -19.30 4.93 4.71
CA PHE A 5 -20.72 4.99 4.41
C PHE A 5 -20.94 4.86 2.89
N ARG A 6 -21.85 3.98 2.51
CA ARG A 6 -22.24 3.79 1.10
C ARG A 6 -23.29 4.82 0.68
N GLY A 7 -23.33 5.13 -0.62
CA GLY A 7 -24.31 6.04 -1.22
C GLY A 7 -24.06 7.53 -0.94
N VAL A 8 -22.87 7.89 -0.48
CA VAL A 8 -22.39 9.27 -0.32
C VAL A 8 -20.98 9.39 -0.90
N ARG A 9 -20.52 10.62 -1.17
CA ARG A 9 -19.18 10.88 -1.71
C ARG A 9 -18.08 10.20 -0.89
N TYR A 10 -17.03 9.72 -1.57
CA TYR A 10 -15.99 8.88 -0.96
C TYR A 10 -14.58 9.18 -1.47
N HIS A 11 -14.41 9.55 -2.74
CA HIS A 11 -13.09 9.77 -3.30
C HIS A 11 -12.56 11.13 -2.85
N LEU A 12 -11.25 11.24 -2.58
CA LEU A 12 -10.63 12.53 -2.20
C LEU A 12 -10.89 13.62 -3.26
N GLN A 13 -10.94 13.23 -4.54
CA GLN A 13 -11.22 14.14 -5.65
C GLN A 13 -12.65 14.73 -5.58
N ASP A 14 -13.62 14.01 -5.01
CA ASP A 14 -15.00 14.48 -4.84
C ASP A 14 -15.09 15.70 -3.89
N PHE A 15 -14.04 15.92 -3.09
CA PHE A 15 -13.92 16.99 -2.10
C PHE A 15 -12.83 18.01 -2.48
N ALA A 16 -12.21 17.87 -3.66
CA ALA A 16 -11.16 18.78 -4.11
C ALA A 16 -11.75 20.04 -4.74
N GLY A 17 -11.27 21.22 -4.36
CA GLY A 17 -11.68 22.50 -4.94
C GLY A 17 -12.71 23.27 -4.11
N GLN A 18 -12.95 24.52 -4.49
CA GLN A 18 -13.81 25.44 -3.75
C GLN A 18 -15.28 25.03 -3.89
N GLY A 19 -16.01 24.97 -2.76
CA GLY A 19 -17.43 24.60 -2.72
C GLY A 19 -17.71 23.11 -2.63
N ASN A 20 -16.68 22.25 -2.57
CA ASN A 20 -16.83 20.80 -2.46
C ASN A 20 -16.73 20.30 -1.01
N ASP A 21 -17.02 21.16 -0.03
CA ASP A 21 -17.03 20.78 1.37
C ASP A 21 -18.05 19.66 1.64
N PRO A 22 -17.80 18.79 2.65
CA PRO A 22 -18.77 17.77 3.04
C PRO A 22 -20.09 18.38 3.48
N GLU A 23 -21.20 17.94 2.89
CA GLU A 23 -22.53 18.49 3.19
C GLU A 23 -23.15 17.86 4.44
N ASN A 24 -22.73 16.65 4.78
CA ASN A 24 -23.30 15.89 5.87
C ASN A 24 -22.25 15.13 6.69
N LYS A 25 -22.66 14.67 7.87
CA LYS A 25 -21.77 13.94 8.80
C LYS A 25 -21.20 12.66 8.21
N LYS A 26 -21.89 12.00 7.27
CA LYS A 26 -21.40 10.77 6.61
C LYS A 26 -20.32 11.09 5.58
N GLU A 27 -20.48 12.14 4.79
CA GLU A 27 -19.45 12.64 3.88
C GLU A 27 -18.20 13.09 4.64
N LEU A 28 -18.37 13.82 5.74
CA LEU A 28 -17.24 14.22 6.59
C LEU A 28 -16.48 13.01 7.14
N PHE A 29 -17.20 11.97 7.56
CA PHE A 29 -16.59 10.72 7.99
C PHE A 29 -15.83 10.05 6.85
N ASN A 30 -16.44 9.91 5.66
CA ASN A 30 -15.81 9.31 4.50
C ASN A 30 -14.55 10.08 4.06
N LEU A 31 -14.61 11.41 4.01
CA LEU A 31 -13.47 12.27 3.68
C LEU A 31 -12.31 12.03 4.66
N ARG A 32 -12.59 12.02 5.98
CA ARG A 32 -11.55 11.73 6.99
C ARG A 32 -10.99 10.32 6.87
N TYR A 33 -11.87 9.35 6.61
CA TYR A 33 -11.48 7.96 6.43
C TYR A 33 -10.55 7.79 5.22
N VAL A 34 -10.93 8.29 4.05
CA VAL A 34 -10.13 8.18 2.83
C VAL A 34 -8.83 8.98 2.94
N SER A 35 -8.85 10.15 3.60
CA SER A 35 -7.65 10.95 3.87
C SER A 35 -6.64 10.20 4.74
N LEU A 36 -7.11 9.58 5.83
CA LEU A 36 -6.25 8.77 6.70
C LEU A 36 -5.69 7.56 5.96
N ARG A 37 -6.54 6.87 5.19
CA ARG A 37 -6.12 5.72 4.36
C ARG A 37 -5.03 6.13 3.37
N ASN A 38 -5.21 7.25 2.67
CA ASN A 38 -4.23 7.78 1.73
C ASN A 38 -2.88 8.07 2.41
N VAL A 39 -2.87 8.67 3.61
CA VAL A 39 -1.63 8.89 4.38
C VAL A 39 -0.93 7.56 4.70
N ILE A 40 -1.69 6.57 5.17
CA ILE A 40 -1.15 5.24 5.50
C ILE A 40 -0.56 4.56 4.24
N GLU A 41 -1.30 4.57 3.13
CA GLU A 41 -0.86 3.99 1.86
C GLU A 41 0.41 4.67 1.34
N LYS A 42 0.50 6.00 1.43
CA LYS A 42 1.73 6.75 1.07
C LYS A 42 2.92 6.35 1.95
N ILE A 43 2.74 6.18 3.26
CA ILE A 43 3.81 5.73 4.16
C ILE A 43 4.31 4.34 3.75
N PHE A 44 3.39 3.40 3.47
CA PHE A 44 3.78 2.08 2.98
C PHE A 44 4.45 2.14 1.61
N GLY A 45 4.03 3.04 0.72
CA GLY A 45 4.70 3.31 -0.55
C GLY A 45 6.16 3.74 -0.36
N ILE A 46 6.41 4.70 0.55
CA ILE A 46 7.76 5.15 0.91
C ILE A 46 8.59 3.98 1.46
N PHE A 47 8.02 3.19 2.37
CA PHE A 47 8.73 2.06 2.98
C PHE A 47 9.08 0.98 1.96
N LYS A 48 8.18 0.67 1.02
CA LYS A 48 8.44 -0.26 -0.08
C LYS A 48 9.48 0.24 -1.08
N SER A 49 9.51 1.56 -1.32
CA SER A 49 10.51 2.19 -2.18
C SER A 49 11.91 2.11 -1.55
N ARG A 50 12.01 2.36 -0.24
CA ARG A 50 13.29 2.39 0.48
C ARG A 50 13.83 1.06 0.94
N PHE A 51 12.98 0.25 1.55
CA PHE A 51 13.40 -0.96 2.22
C PHE A 51 12.85 -2.14 1.43
N THR A 52 13.74 -2.83 0.73
CA THR A 52 13.42 -3.98 -0.12
C THR A 52 12.69 -5.09 0.64
N ILE A 53 12.86 -5.17 1.96
CA ILE A 53 12.16 -6.09 2.86
C ILE A 53 10.64 -5.97 2.83
N PHE A 54 10.08 -4.82 2.43
CA PHE A 54 8.62 -4.63 2.28
C PHE A 54 8.08 -4.97 0.88
N LYS A 55 8.95 -5.28 -0.10
CA LYS A 55 8.50 -5.61 -1.47
C LYS A 55 7.87 -6.99 -1.60
N SER A 56 8.20 -7.90 -0.69
CA SER A 56 7.63 -9.25 -0.60
C SER A 56 7.16 -9.56 0.82
N ALA A 57 6.33 -10.59 0.97
CA ALA A 57 5.91 -11.05 2.29
C ALA A 57 7.13 -11.60 3.05
N PRO A 58 7.54 -10.99 4.17
CA PRO A 58 8.70 -11.46 4.91
C PRO A 58 8.40 -12.84 5.54
N PRO A 59 9.32 -13.82 5.47
CA PRO A 59 9.12 -15.14 6.07
C PRO A 59 9.33 -15.12 7.60
N PHE A 60 8.90 -14.05 8.27
CA PHE A 60 9.08 -13.84 9.70
C PHE A 60 7.76 -14.02 10.45
N LEU A 61 7.85 -14.43 11.71
CA LEU A 61 6.71 -14.44 12.62
C LEU A 61 6.13 -13.03 12.77
N PHE A 62 4.83 -12.94 13.05
CA PHE A 62 4.13 -11.65 13.18
C PHE A 62 4.83 -10.66 14.13
N LYS A 63 5.35 -11.15 15.28
CA LYS A 63 6.10 -10.32 16.22
C LYS A 63 7.32 -9.64 15.56
N ALA A 64 8.11 -10.40 14.79
CA ALA A 64 9.26 -9.86 14.09
C ALA A 64 8.86 -8.91 12.95
N GLN A 65 7.72 -9.15 12.28
CA GLN A 65 7.20 -8.20 11.30
C GLN A 65 6.85 -6.84 11.93
N VAL A 66 6.25 -6.82 13.12
CA VAL A 66 5.96 -5.59 13.87
C VAL A 66 7.25 -4.86 14.26
N GLU A 67 8.24 -5.59 14.77
CA GLU A 67 9.55 -5.03 15.12
C GLU A 67 10.26 -4.43 13.89
N LEU A 68 10.20 -5.09 12.73
CA LEU A 68 10.75 -4.57 11.48
C LEU A 68 10.12 -3.23 11.07
N VAL A 69 8.79 -3.10 11.16
CA VAL A 69 8.11 -1.83 10.87
C VAL A 69 8.61 -0.72 11.79
N LEU A 70 8.79 -1.01 13.09
CA LEU A 70 9.27 -0.02 14.06
C LEU A 70 10.72 0.40 13.81
N VAL A 71 11.61 -0.56 13.50
CA VAL A 71 13.02 -0.29 13.17
C VAL A 71 13.12 0.54 11.89
N CYS A 72 12.39 0.17 10.83
CA CYS A 72 12.38 0.92 9.57
C CYS A 72 11.82 2.34 9.75
N ALA A 73 10.77 2.53 10.55
CA ALA A 73 10.24 3.85 10.86
C ALA A 73 11.25 4.72 11.63
N THR A 74 11.92 4.13 12.63
CA THR A 74 12.94 4.82 13.43
C THR A 74 14.13 5.24 12.57
N LEU A 75 14.61 4.32 11.73
CA LEU A 75 15.71 4.57 10.80
C LEU A 75 15.35 5.63 9.76
N HIS A 76 14.14 5.56 9.18
CA HIS A 76 13.64 6.56 8.25
C HIS A 76 13.60 7.95 8.88
N ASN A 77 13.02 8.06 10.09
CA ASN A 77 12.94 9.34 10.79
C ASN A 77 14.32 9.92 11.14
N PHE A 78 15.26 9.06 11.55
CA PHE A 78 16.64 9.45 11.84
C PHE A 78 17.33 9.99 10.58
N LEU A 79 17.24 9.25 9.46
CA LEU A 79 17.83 9.67 8.19
C LEU A 79 17.22 10.96 7.65
N CYS A 80 15.90 11.12 7.71
CA CYS A 80 15.23 12.36 7.31
C CYS A 80 15.68 13.57 8.15
N LYS A 81 16.03 13.37 9.41
CA LYS A 81 16.50 14.44 10.31
C LYS A 81 17.95 14.83 10.02
N GLU A 82 18.82 13.85 9.84
CA GLU A 82 20.28 14.06 9.75
C GLU A 82 20.77 14.22 8.30
N CYS A 83 20.07 13.66 7.31
CA CYS A 83 20.45 13.70 5.89
C CYS A 83 19.51 14.63 5.11
N ARG A 84 20.02 15.79 4.69
CA ARG A 84 19.27 16.83 3.94
C ARG A 84 18.88 16.42 2.51
N SER A 85 19.45 15.33 1.99
CA SER A 85 19.33 14.90 0.59
C SER A 85 18.16 13.94 0.36
N ASP A 86 17.35 13.68 1.40
CA ASP A 86 16.36 12.63 1.39
C ASP A 86 15.04 13.09 0.76
N GLU A 87 15.12 13.47 -0.52
CA GLU A 87 13.94 13.76 -1.33
C GLU A 87 13.42 12.46 -1.94
N PHE A 88 12.44 11.86 -1.27
CA PHE A 88 11.82 10.63 -1.72
C PHE A 88 10.79 10.97 -2.79
N LEU A 89 11.16 10.76 -4.05
CA LEU A 89 10.19 10.73 -5.12
C LEU A 89 9.28 9.53 -4.90
N ILE A 90 8.06 9.81 -4.43
CA ILE A 90 6.96 8.88 -4.56
C ILE A 90 6.65 8.87 -6.06
N GLU A 91 6.97 7.79 -6.78
CA GLU A 91 6.39 7.59 -8.10
C GLU A 91 4.87 7.63 -7.93
N THR A 92 4.26 8.69 -8.46
CA THR A 92 2.82 8.78 -8.59
C THR A 92 2.44 7.73 -9.61
N VAL A 93 2.07 6.54 -9.14
CA VAL A 93 1.31 5.60 -9.96
C VAL A 93 -0.05 6.26 -10.14
N ASP A 94 -0.18 7.04 -11.21
CA ASP A 94 -1.46 7.58 -11.64
C ASP A 94 -2.46 6.42 -11.72
N GLU A 95 -3.59 6.59 -11.04
CA GLU A 95 -4.73 5.69 -11.12
C GLU A 95 -5.59 6.11 -12.32
N PRO A 96 -5.64 5.35 -13.43
CA PRO A 96 -6.77 5.45 -14.34
C PRO A 96 -7.88 4.54 -13.84
N SER A 97 -8.99 5.16 -13.43
CA SER A 97 -10.25 4.49 -13.16
C SER A 97 -10.71 3.66 -14.36
N SER A 98 -11.18 2.45 -14.07
CA SER A 98 -12.08 1.57 -14.84
C SER A 98 -12.43 1.97 -16.29
N SER A 99 -11.94 1.19 -17.27
CA SER A 99 -12.75 0.73 -18.42
C SER A 99 -12.16 -0.55 -19.03
N THR A 100 -13.04 -1.39 -19.54
CA THR A 100 -12.90 -2.83 -19.82
C THR A 100 -12.36 -3.18 -21.23
N LEU A 101 -11.43 -4.17 -21.26
CA LEU A 101 -11.15 -5.23 -22.28
C LEU A 101 -10.56 -4.86 -23.66
N PRO A 102 -10.08 -5.84 -24.48
CA PRO A 102 -9.00 -6.80 -24.20
C PRO A 102 -8.02 -6.91 -25.40
N VAL A 103 -6.71 -7.13 -25.17
CA VAL A 103 -5.83 -7.68 -26.24
C VAL A 103 -4.82 -8.63 -25.62
N ASN A 104 -4.85 -9.87 -26.11
CA ASN A 104 -3.88 -10.93 -25.86
C ASN A 104 -2.49 -10.49 -26.33
N GLU A 105 -1.44 -10.84 -25.58
CA GLU A 105 -0.31 -11.59 -26.14
C GLU A 105 0.59 -12.14 -25.03
N ASP A 106 1.27 -13.21 -25.42
CA ASP A 106 1.74 -14.35 -24.67
C ASP A 106 3.14 -14.14 -24.10
N HIS A 107 3.29 -14.15 -22.77
CA HIS A 107 4.58 -14.37 -22.11
C HIS A 107 4.43 -15.41 -21.01
N THR A 108 4.66 -16.66 -21.42
CA THR A 108 4.90 -17.83 -20.57
C THR A 108 5.86 -17.52 -19.42
N PHE A 109 5.34 -17.42 -18.19
CA PHE A 109 6.10 -17.63 -16.96
C PHE A 109 5.48 -18.81 -16.21
N LYS A 110 6.21 -19.92 -16.13
CA LYS A 110 5.78 -21.11 -15.40
C LYS A 110 5.62 -20.80 -13.90
N PRO A 111 4.59 -21.31 -13.19
CA PRO A 111 4.41 -21.01 -11.78
C PRO A 111 5.36 -21.84 -10.91
N ILE A 112 6.13 -21.14 -10.08
CA ILE A 112 7.07 -21.65 -9.05
C ILE A 112 6.37 -22.48 -7.95
N ILE A 113 5.04 -22.55 -7.94
CA ILE A 113 4.22 -23.24 -6.94
C ILE A 113 4.47 -24.76 -6.92
N GLN A 114 4.79 -25.38 -8.06
CA GLN A 114 5.01 -26.83 -8.12
C GLN A 114 6.29 -27.29 -7.41
N THR A 115 7.31 -26.43 -7.30
CA THR A 115 8.59 -26.79 -6.68
C THR A 115 8.49 -26.89 -5.15
N TYR A 116 7.67 -26.03 -4.52
CA TYR A 116 7.52 -26.00 -3.07
C TYR A 116 6.70 -27.17 -2.48
N GLU A 117 5.74 -27.70 -3.24
CA GLU A 117 4.93 -28.85 -2.79
C GLU A 117 5.69 -30.18 -2.91
N GLN A 118 6.70 -30.26 -3.79
CA GLN A 118 7.52 -31.46 -3.97
C GLN A 118 8.55 -31.61 -2.84
N GLU A 119 9.25 -30.53 -2.46
CA GLU A 119 10.25 -30.55 -1.38
C GLU A 119 9.66 -30.85 0.01
N ARG A 120 8.37 -30.53 0.23
CA ARG A 120 7.68 -30.85 1.50
C ARG A 120 7.30 -32.33 1.64
N LYS A 121 7.16 -33.06 0.55
CA LYS A 121 6.86 -34.50 0.58
C LYS A 121 8.11 -35.33 0.82
N ASP A 122 9.26 -34.90 0.28
CA ASP A 122 10.52 -35.63 0.41
C ASP A 122 11.19 -35.44 1.80
N ALA A 123 10.80 -34.41 2.56
CA ALA A 123 11.28 -34.17 3.93
C ALA A 123 10.51 -34.95 5.03
N ASN A 124 9.43 -35.65 4.68
CA ASN A 124 8.60 -36.42 5.61
C ASN A 124 8.51 -37.91 5.26
N ALA A 125 9.44 -38.41 4.44
CA ALA A 125 9.60 -39.83 4.09
C ALA A 125 10.75 -40.47 4.88
#